data_AF-A0AAU9RKL0-F1
#
_entry.id   AF-A0AAU9RKL0-F1
#
_cell.length_a   1.000
_cell.length_b   1.000
_cell.length_c   1.000
_cell.angle_alpha   90.00
_cell.angle_beta   90.00
_cell.angle_gamma   90.00
#
_symmetry.space_group_name_H-M   'P 1'
#
loop_
_entity.id
_entity.type
_entity.pdbx_description
1 polymer ?
#
loop_
_entity_poly.entity_id
_entity_poly.type
_entity_poly.pdbx_seq_one_letter_code
_entity_poly.pdbx_strand_id
1 'polypeptide(L)'
;MPLLHISFAFIFVLCLFLLETAHGFFPITVIDCSLVSRKNGANRSFTVDANGKGDFKSVQDAIDSVPEGNSDWIIIHVRKGICR
;
A
#
# COMPACT_ATOMS: atom_id res chain seq x y z
N MET A 1 -55.79 -15.22 -9.45
CA MET A 1 -54.55 -15.11 -10.26
C MET A 1 -53.82 -13.75 -10.22
N PRO A 2 -54.33 -12.62 -9.66
CA PRO A 2 -53.52 -11.38 -9.58
C PRO A 2 -52.55 -11.34 -8.38
N LEU A 3 -52.89 -12.02 -7.28
CA LEU A 3 -52.07 -12.04 -6.04
C LEU A 3 -50.69 -12.70 -6.26
N LEU A 4 -50.64 -13.73 -7.11
CA LEU A 4 -49.41 -14.43 -7.47
C LEU A 4 -48.45 -13.52 -8.24
N HIS A 5 -48.95 -12.79 -9.23
CA HIS A 5 -48.16 -11.86 -10.04
C HIS A 5 -47.61 -10.68 -9.21
N ILE A 6 -48.40 -10.17 -8.26
CA ILE A 6 -47.97 -9.10 -7.36
C ILE A 6 -46.82 -9.59 -6.45
N SER A 7 -46.93 -10.82 -5.93
CA SER A 7 -45.86 -11.42 -5.11
C SER A 7 -44.56 -11.61 -5.89
N PHE A 8 -44.63 -12.10 -7.14
CA PHE A 8 -43.46 -12.24 -8.00
C PHE A 8 -42.80 -10.88 -8.33
N ALA A 9 -43.60 -9.84 -8.58
CA ALA A 9 -43.06 -8.50 -8.82
C ALA A 9 -42.33 -7.96 -7.58
N PHE A 10 -42.87 -8.19 -6.39
CA PHE A 10 -42.24 -7.75 -5.14
C PHE A 10 -40.92 -8.47 -4.85
N ILE A 11 -40.86 -9.79 -5.10
CA ILE A 11 -39.64 -10.58 -4.97
C ILE A 11 -38.58 -10.12 -5.98
N PHE A 12 -38.98 -9.83 -7.22
CA PHE A 12 -38.06 -9.35 -8.25
C PHE A 12 -37.46 -7.99 -7.88
N VAL A 13 -38.27 -7.06 -7.39
CA VAL A 13 -37.80 -5.76 -6.89
C VAL A 13 -36.85 -5.94 -5.71
N LEU A 14 -37.18 -6.78 -4.73
CA LEU A 14 -36.30 -7.07 -3.59
C LEU A 14 -34.96 -7.67 -4.03
N CYS A 15 -34.96 -8.57 -5.02
CA CYS A 15 -33.73 -9.14 -5.60
C CYS A 15 -32.84 -8.08 -6.26
N LEU A 16 -33.41 -7.10 -6.96
CA LEU A 16 -32.65 -6.01 -7.57
C LEU A 16 -31.98 -5.12 -6.51
N PHE A 17 -32.68 -4.79 -5.41
CA PHE A 17 -32.12 -4.03 -4.30
C PHE A 17 -30.99 -4.77 -3.56
N LEU A 18 -31.06 -6.10 -3.49
CA LEU A 18 -30.00 -6.92 -2.87
C LEU A 18 -28.79 -7.15 -3.79
N LEU A 19 -28.94 -6.98 -5.11
CA LEU A 19 -27.83 -7.12 -6.05
C LEU A 19 -26.93 -5.88 -6.07
N GLU A 20 -27.48 -4.71 -5.74
CA GLU A 20 -26.75 -3.43 -5.69
C GLU A 20 -25.76 -3.35 -4.52
N THR A 21 -26.02 -4.07 -3.42
CA THR A 21 -25.13 -4.12 -2.25
C THR A 21 -24.00 -5.14 -2.39
N ALA A 22 -24.00 -5.94 -3.47
CA ALA A 22 -22.99 -6.95 -3.76
C ALA A 22 -21.82 -6.43 -4.63
N HIS A 23 -21.76 -5.14 -4.95
CA HIS A 23 -20.54 -4.52 -5.46
C HIS A 23 -19.51 -4.49 -4.33
N GLY A 24 -18.78 -5.60 -4.20
CA GLY A 24 -17.57 -5.73 -3.42
C GLY A 24 -16.53 -4.73 -3.91
N PHE A 25 -16.67 -3.49 -3.49
CA PHE A 25 -15.58 -2.53 -3.45
C PHE A 25 -14.66 -3.00 -2.33
N PHE A 26 -13.82 -3.99 -2.62
CA PHE A 26 -12.61 -4.17 -1.84
C PHE A 26 -11.77 -2.92 -2.14
N PRO A 27 -11.61 -1.98 -1.18
CA PRO A 27 -10.67 -0.91 -1.40
C PRO A 27 -9.32 -1.60 -1.59
N ILE A 28 -8.73 -1.46 -2.77
CA ILE A 28 -7.34 -1.87 -3.00
C ILE A 28 -6.53 -1.01 -2.02
N THR A 29 -6.21 -1.58 -0.86
CA THR A 29 -5.27 -0.97 0.05
C THR A 29 -3.92 -1.18 -0.61
N VAL A 30 -3.50 -0.18 -1.38
CA VAL A 30 -2.09 -0.01 -1.70
C VAL A 30 -1.37 0.09 -0.36
N ILE A 31 -0.82 -1.05 0.10
CA ILE A 31 0.01 -1.10 1.30
C ILE A 31 1.29 -0.35 0.94
N ASP A 32 1.30 0.92 1.26
CA ASP A 32 2.44 1.78 1.00
C ASP A 32 3.59 1.36 1.94
N CYS A 33 4.82 1.26 1.42
CA CYS A 33 6.00 0.86 2.19
C CYS A 33 6.22 1.77 3.42
N SER A 34 5.68 2.99 3.36
CA SER A 34 5.65 3.94 4.48
C SER A 34 4.86 3.44 5.70
N LEU A 35 3.82 2.61 5.51
CA LEU A 35 3.02 2.04 6.60
C LEU A 35 3.76 0.89 7.29
N VAL A 36 4.54 0.11 6.55
CA VAL A 36 5.42 -0.93 7.10
C VAL A 36 6.53 -0.30 7.94
N SER A 37 7.17 0.76 7.43
CA SER A 37 8.20 1.54 8.13
C SER A 37 7.71 2.09 9.48
N ARG A 38 6.54 2.72 9.48
CA ARG A 38 5.94 3.31 10.69
C ARG A 38 5.56 2.25 11.73
N LYS A 39 5.05 1.10 11.30
CA LYS A 39 4.61 0.03 12.19
C LYS A 39 5.77 -0.74 12.84
N ASN A 40 6.91 -0.83 12.16
CA ASN A 40 8.10 -1.53 12.67
C ASN A 40 9.05 -0.62 13.49
N GLY A 41 8.72 0.65 13.70
CA GLY A 41 9.57 1.56 14.48
C GLY A 41 10.92 1.84 13.80
N ALA A 42 10.96 1.85 12.46
CA ALA A 42 12.15 2.28 11.74
C ALA A 42 12.35 3.80 11.96
N ASN A 43 13.13 4.16 12.98
CA ASN A 43 13.39 5.56 13.33
C ASN A 43 14.32 6.29 12.35
N ARG A 44 14.96 5.56 11.44
CA ARG A 44 15.97 6.09 10.53
C ARG A 44 15.72 5.62 9.09
N SER A 45 15.49 6.57 8.21
CA SER A 45 15.35 6.35 6.77
C SER A 45 16.36 7.21 6.01
N PHE A 46 17.10 6.59 5.09
CA PHE A 46 18.04 7.27 4.21
C PHE A 46 17.54 7.22 2.77
N THR A 47 17.75 8.29 2.01
CA THR A 47 17.37 8.40 0.60
C THR A 47 18.61 8.32 -0.28
N VAL A 48 18.64 7.37 -1.22
CA VAL A 48 19.67 7.29 -2.25
C VAL A 48 19.16 7.97 -3.52
N ASP A 49 19.89 8.96 -4.02
CA ASP A 49 19.60 9.64 -5.29
C ASP A 49 20.89 9.83 -6.08
N ALA A 50 20.98 9.16 -7.24
CA ALA A 50 22.11 9.27 -8.16
C ALA A 50 22.35 10.72 -8.65
N ASN A 51 21.34 11.59 -8.62
CA ASN A 51 21.45 13.00 -8.98
C ASN A 51 21.95 13.88 -7.82
N GLY A 52 22.17 13.30 -6.64
CA GLY A 52 22.74 13.97 -5.47
C GLY A 52 21.78 14.83 -4.67
N LYS A 53 20.46 14.66 -4.84
CA LYS A 53 19.43 15.33 -4.02
C LYS A 53 18.99 14.52 -2.79
N GLY A 54 19.53 13.31 -2.61
CA GLY A 54 19.31 12.45 -1.45
C GLY A 54 20.48 12.50 -0.47
N ASP A 55 20.40 11.70 0.59
CA ASP A 55 21.45 11.55 1.60
C ASP A 55 22.71 10.90 1.00
N PHE A 56 22.54 9.98 0.05
CA PHE A 56 23.64 9.26 -0.61
C PHE A 56 23.48 9.24 -2.13
N LYS A 57 24.60 9.12 -2.86
CA LYS A 57 24.62 9.01 -4.32
C LYS A 57 24.67 7.56 -4.82
N SER A 58 25.20 6.66 -4.01
CA SER A 58 25.26 5.22 -4.29
C SER A 58 24.54 4.42 -3.20
N VAL A 59 24.16 3.19 -3.54
CA VAL A 59 23.58 2.26 -2.57
C VAL A 59 24.66 1.77 -1.60
N GLN A 60 25.90 1.61 -2.05
CA GLN A 60 26.99 1.12 -1.22
C GLN A 60 27.32 2.12 -0.10
N ASP A 61 27.40 3.41 -0.41
CA ASP A 61 27.65 4.44 0.61
C ASP A 61 26.55 4.44 1.69
N ALA A 62 25.29 4.19 1.28
CA ALA A 62 24.18 4.08 2.22
C ALA A 62 24.30 2.83 3.11
N ILE A 63 24.74 1.70 2.56
CA ILE A 63 24.98 0.47 3.32
C ILE A 63 26.16 0.68 4.31
N ASP A 64 27.25 1.26 3.84
CA ASP A 64 28.46 1.51 4.65
C ASP A 64 28.22 2.52 5.77
N SER A 65 27.18 3.36 5.65
CA SER A 65 26.75 4.27 6.72
C SER A 65 26.06 3.59 7.89
N VAL A 66 25.65 2.32 7.74
CA VAL A 66 24.98 1.57 8.81
C VAL A 66 26.03 1.11 9.82
N PRO A 67 25.89 1.47 11.11
CA PRO A 67 26.86 1.07 12.11
C PRO A 67 26.85 -0.44 12.33
N GLU A 68 28.03 -1.01 12.55
CA GLU A 68 28.18 -2.42 12.88
C GLU A 68 27.45 -2.74 14.20
N GLY A 69 26.78 -3.90 14.25
CA GLY A 69 25.99 -4.31 15.42
C GLY A 69 24.68 -3.54 15.60
N ASN A 70 24.20 -2.84 14.57
CA ASN A 70 22.92 -2.15 14.61
C ASN A 70 21.74 -3.14 14.74
N SER A 71 21.00 -3.02 15.85
CA SER A 71 19.80 -3.82 16.13
C SER A 71 18.49 -3.14 15.70
N ASP A 72 18.55 -1.88 15.25
CA ASP A 72 17.39 -1.12 14.81
C ASP A 72 17.12 -1.32 13.30
N TRP A 73 15.85 -1.21 12.89
CA TRP A 73 15.52 -1.23 11.47
C TRP A 73 15.98 0.05 10.77
N ILE A 74 16.79 -0.11 9.71
CA ILE A 74 17.20 0.96 8.80
C ILE A 74 16.49 0.76 7.46
N ILE A 75 15.89 1.81 6.92
CA ILE A 75 15.22 1.77 5.62
C ILE A 75 15.97 2.65 4.63
N ILE A 76 16.41 2.06 3.53
CA ILE A 76 17.08 2.78 2.44
C ILE A 76 16.08 2.93 1.29
N HIS A 77 15.66 4.16 1.03
CA HIS A 77 14.77 4.50 -0.07
C HIS A 77 15.58 4.89 -1.31
N VAL A 78 15.58 4.04 -2.33
CA VAL A 78 16.32 4.31 -3.57
C VAL A 78 15.40 5.00 -4.58
N ARG A 79 15.75 6.23 -4.96
CA ARG A 79 15.03 6.94 -6.03
C ARG A 79 15.37 6.34 -7.39
N LYS A 80 14.43 6.48 -8.33
CA LYS A 80 14.62 6.07 -9.72
C LYS A 80 15.90 6.70 -10.30
N GLY A 81 16.81 5.85 -10.78
CA GLY A 81 18.06 6.28 -11.39
C GLY A 81 19.04 5.12 -11.54
N ILE A 82 20.22 5.41 -12.09
CA ILE A 82 21.33 4.47 -12.15
C ILE A 82 22.32 4.88 -11.06
N CYS A 83 22.38 4.09 -9.99
CA CYS A 83 23.43 4.20 -8.99
C CYS A 83 24.68 3.48 -9.54
N ARG A 84 25.84 4.11 -9.43
CA ARG A 84 27.14 3.54 -9.85
C ARG A 84 28.00 3.31 -8.63
#